data_AF-A0A968GYV0-F1
#
_entry.id   AF-A0A968GYV0-F1
#
_cell.length_a   1.000
_cell.length_b   1.000
_cell.length_c   1.000
_cell.angle_alpha   90.00
_cell.angle_beta   90.00
_cell.angle_gamma   90.00
#
_symmetry.space_group_name_H-M   'P 1'
#
loop_
_entity.id
_entity.type
_entity.pdbx_description
1 polymer ?
#
loop_
_entity_poly.entity_id
_entity_poly.type
_entity_poly.pdbx_seq_one_letter_code
_entity_poly.pdbx_strand_id
1 'polypeptide(L)'
;MAPRSPFTVRSTNIRQTLDIPAPERLVCCTGLYKHDTGRGSTQESKMNLRRLRATTAALTAGGLLALAVSPVAAAGAEKLTAVVTANDQETPTAGQAWVRVLHGSPDTPSVDVYVGADLASAAKVDSLSGLEFGDISDYAEVPPGTYAVKVCASDDPSVCPIEVGALDLAADTKYTVAASDLLASIDVNVFVDDPDLGEEENAQVRVVHLSADTPAVDVLTQAGDSIGIDGLTYPNRAPDSGYASFPAGSYDLKVCASSDSTLCPIDPAALDLAAGTAYSVFAIGSLEATLTPPPTTTIDEPGADSSSNAWSTALVLLALAAAGLVGGLRLAGRRVESR
;
A
#
# COMPACT_ATOMS: atom_id res chain seq x y z
N MET A 1 50.52 -41.67 -35.46
CA MET A 1 49.57 -42.72 -35.87
C MET A 1 48.22 -42.03 -36.08
N ALA A 2 47.74 -42.07 -37.34
CA ALA A 2 46.52 -41.53 -37.97
C ALA A 2 45.50 -40.66 -37.19
N PRO A 3 44.99 -39.57 -37.80
CA PRO A 3 43.77 -38.87 -37.38
C PRO A 3 42.51 -39.57 -37.92
N ARG A 4 41.38 -39.46 -37.21
CA ARG A 4 40.06 -39.90 -37.72
C ARG A 4 39.15 -38.70 -38.00
N SER A 5 38.57 -38.76 -39.20
CA SER A 5 37.77 -37.79 -39.93
C SER A 5 36.37 -37.55 -39.35
N PRO A 6 35.66 -36.48 -39.79
CA PRO A 6 34.40 -36.04 -39.22
C PRO A 6 33.19 -36.75 -39.84
N PHE A 7 32.12 -36.90 -39.03
CA PHE A 7 30.84 -37.43 -39.47
C PHE A 7 29.92 -36.28 -39.90
N THR A 8 29.45 -36.35 -41.16
CA THR A 8 28.44 -35.47 -41.75
C THR A 8 27.11 -36.21 -41.74
N VAL A 9 26.02 -35.60 -41.24
CA VAL A 9 24.65 -36.09 -41.48
C VAL A 9 23.85 -35.00 -42.20
N ARG A 10 23.27 -35.41 -43.34
CA ARG A 10 22.48 -34.61 -44.27
C ARG A 10 21.06 -34.41 -43.77
N SER A 11 20.54 -33.23 -44.10
CA SER A 11 19.14 -32.81 -44.05
C SER A 11 18.22 -33.75 -44.87
N THR A 12 17.04 -34.07 -44.32
CA THR A 12 15.91 -34.62 -45.08
C THR A 12 14.65 -33.81 -44.76
N ASN A 13 14.23 -32.98 -45.71
CA ASN A 13 12.94 -32.31 -45.73
C ASN A 13 11.82 -33.32 -45.99
N ILE A 14 10.80 -33.36 -45.14
CA ILE A 14 9.52 -34.02 -45.42
C ILE A 14 8.48 -32.93 -45.63
N ARG A 15 8.09 -32.72 -46.89
CA ARG A 15 6.85 -32.02 -47.26
C ARG A 15 5.70 -33.01 -47.11
N GLN A 16 4.67 -32.66 -46.34
CA GLN A 16 3.36 -33.26 -46.48
C GLN A 16 2.38 -32.20 -46.98
N THR A 17 1.97 -32.38 -48.23
CA THR A 17 0.84 -31.73 -48.87
C THR A 17 -0.41 -32.51 -48.46
N LEU A 18 -1.41 -31.87 -47.87
CA LEU A 18 -2.74 -32.48 -47.72
C LEU A 18 -3.80 -31.53 -48.27
N ASP A 19 -4.52 -32.05 -49.26
CA ASP A 19 -5.58 -31.43 -50.05
C ASP A 19 -6.86 -31.14 -49.24
N ILE A 20 -7.53 -30.08 -49.66
CA ILE A 20 -8.85 -29.60 -49.21
C ILE A 20 -9.95 -30.45 -49.88
N PRO A 21 -11.13 -30.63 -49.24
CA PRO A 21 -12.32 -30.01 -49.83
C PRO A 21 -13.30 -29.43 -48.80
N ALA A 22 -13.89 -28.27 -49.13
CA ALA A 22 -15.15 -27.78 -48.55
C ALA A 22 -16.33 -28.65 -49.03
N PRO A 23 -17.52 -28.62 -48.39
CA PRO A 23 -18.52 -27.66 -48.86
C PRO A 23 -19.56 -27.13 -47.84
N GLU A 24 -20.21 -26.05 -48.30
CA GLU A 24 -21.64 -25.72 -48.22
C GLU A 24 -22.33 -25.00 -47.04
N ARG A 25 -23.05 -23.94 -47.48
CA ARG A 25 -24.01 -23.06 -46.82
C ARG A 25 -25.33 -23.80 -46.57
N LEU A 26 -26.04 -23.44 -45.49
CA LEU A 26 -27.51 -23.51 -45.45
C LEU A 26 -28.11 -22.23 -44.84
N VAL A 27 -29.21 -21.82 -45.45
CA VAL A 27 -30.02 -20.60 -45.24
C VAL A 27 -31.36 -21.02 -44.60
N CYS A 28 -32.04 -20.06 -43.95
CA CYS A 28 -33.48 -20.04 -43.56
C CYS A 28 -33.84 -20.82 -42.27
N CYS A 29 -34.71 -20.37 -41.34
CA CYS A 29 -35.95 -19.60 -41.47
C CYS A 29 -36.30 -18.77 -40.21
N THR A 30 -37.06 -17.70 -40.46
CA THR A 30 -37.97 -16.94 -39.57
C THR A 30 -39.02 -17.81 -38.85
N GLY A 31 -39.49 -17.36 -37.67
CA GLY A 31 -40.71 -17.92 -37.06
C GLY A 31 -41.15 -17.23 -35.76
N LEU A 32 -41.98 -16.19 -35.89
CA LEU A 32 -42.88 -15.68 -34.85
C LEU A 32 -43.75 -16.81 -34.26
N TYR A 33 -43.92 -16.85 -32.93
CA TYR A 33 -45.17 -17.34 -32.35
C TYR A 33 -45.50 -16.61 -31.04
N LYS A 34 -46.64 -15.92 -31.07
CA LYS A 34 -47.31 -15.26 -29.96
C LYS A 34 -48.41 -16.21 -29.50
N HIS A 35 -48.50 -16.54 -28.22
CA HIS A 35 -49.73 -17.03 -27.63
C HIS A 35 -49.89 -16.48 -26.21
N ASP A 36 -51.03 -15.81 -26.05
CA ASP A 36 -51.54 -15.17 -24.84
C ASP A 36 -52.67 -16.05 -24.27
N THR A 37 -52.75 -16.14 -22.94
CA THR A 37 -53.91 -16.40 -22.06
C THR A 37 -53.32 -16.68 -20.66
N GLY A 38 -53.70 -16.11 -19.52
CA GLY A 38 -54.75 -15.17 -19.13
C GLY A 38 -55.09 -15.39 -17.64
N ARG A 39 -55.32 -14.29 -16.89
CA ARG A 39 -56.04 -14.15 -15.57
C ARG A 39 -55.50 -14.92 -14.35
N GLY A 40 -55.11 -14.26 -13.26
CA GLY A 40 -55.89 -13.49 -12.27
C GLY A 40 -55.27 -13.83 -10.89
N SER A 41 -55.22 -13.02 -9.83
CA SER A 41 -56.07 -11.96 -9.32
C SER A 41 -55.39 -11.28 -8.10
N THR A 42 -55.68 -9.97 -7.89
CA THR A 42 -55.80 -9.23 -6.60
C THR A 42 -54.56 -9.12 -5.68
N GLN A 43 -54.21 -8.02 -5.01
CA GLN A 43 -54.92 -6.79 -4.63
C GLN A 43 -53.91 -5.69 -4.23
N GLU A 44 -54.39 -4.45 -4.20
CA GLU A 44 -53.73 -3.16 -3.98
C GLU A 44 -52.83 -3.01 -2.73
N SER A 45 -51.76 -2.22 -2.88
CA SER A 45 -51.66 -0.98 -2.09
C SER A 45 -50.74 0.08 -2.70
N LYS A 46 -51.31 1.26 -2.89
CA LYS A 46 -50.71 2.50 -3.38
C LYS A 46 -49.99 3.20 -2.22
N MET A 47 -48.74 3.66 -2.39
CA MET A 47 -48.38 5.08 -2.21
C MET A 47 -46.90 5.40 -2.45
N ASN A 48 -46.71 6.50 -3.21
CA ASN A 48 -45.61 7.47 -3.15
C ASN A 48 -44.26 7.15 -3.83
N LEU A 49 -44.27 7.10 -5.17
CA LEU A 49 -43.08 7.48 -5.96
C LEU A 49 -42.95 9.01 -5.99
N ARG A 50 -42.13 9.56 -5.09
CA ARG A 50 -41.64 10.94 -5.24
C ARG A 50 -40.68 10.97 -6.43
N ARG A 51 -41.09 11.72 -7.45
CA ARG A 51 -40.30 12.09 -8.62
C ARG A 51 -38.97 12.72 -8.16
N LEU A 52 -37.84 12.07 -8.43
CA LEU A 52 -36.57 12.78 -8.60
C LEU A 52 -36.23 12.78 -10.09
N ARG A 53 -36.16 13.99 -10.62
CA ARG A 53 -35.77 14.30 -11.99
C ARG A 53 -34.32 13.87 -12.18
N ALA A 54 -34.07 12.97 -13.13
CA ALA A 54 -32.74 12.77 -13.68
C ALA A 54 -32.29 14.09 -14.33
N THR A 55 -31.31 14.74 -13.73
CA THR A 55 -30.64 15.89 -14.32
C THR A 55 -29.29 15.38 -14.79
N THR A 56 -29.19 15.14 -16.10
CA THR A 56 -27.92 14.88 -16.79
C THR A 56 -27.05 16.13 -16.69
N ALA A 57 -25.99 16.07 -15.91
CA ALA A 57 -24.85 16.97 -16.02
C ALA A 57 -23.69 16.16 -16.58
N ALA A 58 -23.38 16.39 -17.85
CA ALA A 58 -22.11 15.98 -18.43
C ALA A 58 -21.02 16.87 -17.82
N LEU A 59 -20.02 16.27 -17.18
CA LEU A 59 -18.77 16.96 -16.86
C LEU A 59 -17.61 16.19 -17.49
N THR A 60 -16.92 16.91 -18.36
CA THR A 60 -15.77 16.53 -19.16
C THR A 60 -14.51 16.38 -18.31
N ALA A 61 -13.76 15.30 -18.60
CA ALA A 61 -12.29 15.16 -18.61
C ALA A 61 -11.43 15.70 -17.44
N GLY A 62 -10.63 14.79 -16.88
CA GLY A 62 -9.29 15.09 -16.37
C GLY A 62 -9.19 15.35 -14.86
N GLY A 63 -9.29 14.30 -14.06
CA GLY A 63 -8.93 14.35 -12.64
C GLY A 63 -8.64 12.94 -12.14
N LEU A 64 -7.36 12.62 -11.98
CA LEU A 64 -6.90 11.37 -11.39
C LEU A 64 -7.39 11.34 -9.93
N LEU A 65 -8.40 10.52 -9.66
CA LEU A 65 -8.89 10.29 -8.31
C LEU A 65 -8.00 9.21 -7.68
N ALA A 66 -6.95 9.62 -6.98
CA ALA A 66 -6.19 8.72 -6.13
C ALA A 66 -7.12 8.24 -5.00
N LEU A 67 -7.63 7.02 -5.12
CA LEU A 67 -8.27 6.31 -4.02
C LEU A 67 -7.17 5.96 -3.03
N ALA A 68 -7.03 6.77 -1.98
CA ALA A 68 -6.25 6.39 -0.81
C ALA A 68 -6.92 5.16 -0.18
N VAL A 69 -6.39 3.98 -0.48
CA VAL A 69 -6.75 2.74 0.22
C VAL A 69 -6.07 2.85 1.58
N SER A 70 -6.84 3.19 2.62
CA SER A 70 -6.36 3.08 3.99
C SER A 70 -6.07 1.60 4.30
N PRO A 71 -4.94 1.24 4.92
CA PRO A 71 -4.69 -0.14 5.29
C PRO A 71 -5.75 -0.60 6.30
N VAL A 72 -6.50 -1.64 5.94
CA VAL A 72 -7.42 -2.35 6.83
C VAL A 72 -6.56 -3.22 7.76
N ALA A 73 -6.42 -2.79 9.01
CA ALA A 73 -5.82 -3.61 10.06
C ALA A 73 -6.84 -4.65 10.55
N ALA A 74 -6.60 -5.92 10.23
CA ALA A 74 -7.29 -7.05 10.87
C ALA A 74 -6.71 -7.27 12.28
N ALA A 75 -7.58 -7.65 13.23
CA ALA A 75 -7.27 -7.69 14.65
C ALA A 75 -6.64 -9.02 15.10
N GLY A 76 -5.42 -8.93 15.66
CA GLY A 76 -4.72 -9.91 16.49
C GLY A 76 -3.53 -9.18 17.14
N ALA A 77 -3.08 -9.56 18.34
CA ALA A 77 -1.96 -8.90 19.03
C ALA A 77 -0.58 -9.32 18.45
N GLU A 78 -0.50 -9.34 17.13
CA GLU A 78 0.65 -9.67 16.29
C GLU A 78 0.61 -8.64 15.15
N LYS A 79 1.72 -7.95 14.87
CA LYS A 79 1.71 -6.80 13.97
C LYS A 79 1.89 -7.21 12.51
N LEU A 80 1.36 -8.36 12.10
CA LEU A 80 1.48 -8.84 10.72
C LEU A 80 0.40 -8.21 9.83
N THR A 81 0.79 -7.61 8.72
CA THR A 81 -0.14 -6.97 7.77
C THR A 81 0.41 -6.98 6.35
N ALA A 82 -0.46 -6.71 5.37
CA ALA A 82 -0.07 -6.48 3.99
C ALA A 82 -0.23 -4.99 3.62
N VAL A 83 0.85 -4.39 3.13
CA VAL A 83 0.82 -3.07 2.49
C VAL A 83 0.72 -3.26 1.00
N VAL A 84 -0.37 -2.76 0.40
CA VAL A 84 -0.59 -2.82 -1.04
C VAL A 84 -0.42 -1.41 -1.61
N THR A 85 0.40 -1.27 -2.63
CA THR A 85 0.60 -0.02 -3.35
C THR A 85 0.49 -0.24 -4.85
N ALA A 86 -0.22 0.66 -5.53
CA ALA A 86 -0.10 0.78 -6.98
C ALA A 86 1.21 1.51 -7.26
N ASN A 87 2.05 0.93 -8.10
CA ASN A 87 3.28 1.58 -8.54
C ASN A 87 2.91 2.74 -9.48
N ASP A 88 3.70 3.82 -9.40
CA ASP A 88 3.59 4.89 -10.37
C ASP A 88 4.00 4.39 -11.76
N GLN A 89 3.20 4.72 -12.75
CA GLN A 89 3.37 4.34 -14.15
C GLN A 89 4.23 5.36 -14.92
N GLU A 90 4.39 6.57 -14.38
CA GLU A 90 5.32 7.56 -14.90
C GLU A 90 6.76 7.10 -14.69
N THR A 91 7.68 7.47 -15.56
CA THR A 91 9.10 7.16 -15.41
C THR A 91 9.86 8.37 -14.86
N PRO A 92 11.00 8.16 -14.18
CA PRO A 92 11.89 9.26 -13.84
C PRO A 92 12.22 10.12 -15.05
N THR A 93 12.46 11.41 -14.81
CA THR A 93 13.05 12.28 -15.83
C THR A 93 14.32 11.62 -16.38
N ALA A 94 14.52 11.65 -17.69
CA ALA A 94 15.65 10.96 -18.32
C ALA A 94 16.99 11.27 -17.62
N GLY A 95 17.68 10.23 -17.18
CA GLY A 95 18.93 10.32 -16.42
C GLY A 95 18.77 10.57 -14.92
N GLN A 96 17.55 10.55 -14.35
CA GLN A 96 17.26 10.57 -12.91
C GLN A 96 16.85 9.20 -12.40
N ALA A 97 16.84 9.01 -11.09
CA ALA A 97 16.33 7.83 -10.40
C ALA A 97 15.16 8.21 -9.49
N TRP A 98 14.26 7.27 -9.23
CA TRP A 98 13.18 7.44 -8.26
C TRP A 98 13.37 6.49 -7.08
N VAL A 99 13.10 6.97 -5.88
CA VAL A 99 13.15 6.16 -4.65
C VAL A 99 11.92 6.40 -3.80
N ARG A 100 11.34 5.35 -3.26
CA ARG A 100 10.35 5.42 -2.19
C ARG A 100 10.75 4.55 -1.02
N VAL A 101 10.19 4.83 0.15
CA VAL A 101 10.51 4.13 1.38
C VAL A 101 9.27 3.49 1.98
N LEU A 102 9.39 2.23 2.39
CA LEU A 102 8.40 1.50 3.18
C LEU A 102 8.91 1.32 4.61
N HIS A 103 8.12 1.74 5.59
CA HIS A 103 8.40 1.49 6.99
C HIS A 103 7.74 0.19 7.46
N GLY A 104 8.45 -0.92 7.37
CA GLY A 104 7.94 -2.25 7.73
C GLY A 104 8.29 -2.73 9.14
N SER A 105 8.91 -1.89 9.97
CA SER A 105 9.32 -2.28 11.34
C SER A 105 8.19 -2.04 12.36
N PRO A 106 7.71 -3.08 13.06
CA PRO A 106 6.49 -2.99 13.84
C PRO A 106 6.66 -2.37 15.24
N ASP A 107 7.85 -2.31 15.81
CA ASP A 107 8.11 -1.82 17.18
C ASP A 107 8.95 -0.53 17.21
N THR A 108 9.26 0.04 16.04
CA THR A 108 9.89 1.36 15.92
C THR A 108 8.86 2.50 15.99
N PRO A 109 9.24 3.68 16.51
CA PRO A 109 8.44 4.89 16.36
C PRO A 109 8.38 5.35 14.90
N SER A 110 7.71 6.49 14.65
CA SER A 110 7.76 7.13 13.34
C SER A 110 9.18 7.57 13.01
N VAL A 111 9.56 7.48 11.73
CA VAL A 111 10.93 7.71 11.29
C VAL A 111 11.06 8.80 10.23
N ASP A 112 12.23 9.42 10.23
CA ASP A 112 12.67 10.39 9.25
C ASP A 112 13.88 9.85 8.48
N VAL A 113 13.86 9.99 7.15
CA VAL A 113 14.97 9.59 6.28
C VAL A 113 15.89 10.78 6.04
N TYR A 114 17.20 10.55 6.20
CA TYR A 114 18.24 11.53 5.93
C TYR A 114 19.18 10.98 4.86
N VAL A 115 19.53 11.82 3.89
CA VAL A 115 20.33 11.44 2.72
C VAL A 115 21.46 12.44 2.53
N GLY A 116 22.65 11.95 2.18
CA GLY A 116 23.82 12.78 1.89
C GLY A 116 24.89 12.04 1.10
N ALA A 117 26.02 12.72 0.86
CA ALA A 117 27.20 12.08 0.28
C ALA A 117 27.97 11.22 1.32
N ASP A 118 27.78 11.52 2.60
CA ASP A 118 28.30 10.77 3.74
C ASP A 118 27.31 10.87 4.92
N LEU A 119 27.41 9.97 5.90
CA LEU A 119 26.47 9.90 7.04
C LEU A 119 26.51 11.16 7.92
N ALA A 120 27.64 11.86 7.98
CA ALA A 120 27.80 13.06 8.81
C ALA A 120 27.16 14.29 8.16
N SER A 121 27.12 14.35 6.82
CA SER A 121 26.50 15.43 6.04
C SER A 121 25.04 15.13 5.63
N ALA A 122 24.51 13.95 5.93
CA ALA A 122 23.16 13.55 5.59
C ALA A 122 22.09 14.49 6.20
N ALA A 123 21.24 15.03 5.32
CA ALA A 123 20.18 15.97 5.65
C ALA A 123 18.80 15.31 5.51
N LYS A 124 17.85 15.74 6.35
CA LYS A 124 16.47 15.22 6.34
C LYS A 124 15.83 15.47 4.97
N VAL A 125 15.14 14.47 4.45
CA VAL A 125 14.32 14.56 3.24
C VAL A 125 12.86 14.73 3.65
N ASP A 126 12.30 15.92 3.48
CA ASP A 126 10.96 16.26 3.98
C ASP A 126 9.86 15.35 3.40
N SER A 127 9.98 14.90 2.15
CA SER A 127 9.03 13.99 1.51
C SER A 127 9.10 12.55 2.02
N LEU A 128 10.13 12.21 2.80
CA LEU A 128 10.39 10.89 3.37
C LEU A 128 10.46 10.99 4.91
N SER A 129 9.58 11.79 5.50
CA SER A 129 9.58 12.13 6.92
C SER A 129 8.28 11.73 7.61
N GLY A 130 8.37 11.45 8.92
CA GLY A 130 7.23 11.05 9.74
C GLY A 130 6.55 9.75 9.31
N LEU A 131 7.29 8.82 8.71
CA LEU A 131 6.74 7.54 8.26
C LEU A 131 6.43 6.68 9.48
N GLU A 132 5.18 6.22 9.62
CA GLU A 132 4.73 5.28 10.64
C GLU A 132 4.76 3.83 10.13
N PHE A 133 4.63 2.85 11.02
CA PHE A 133 4.59 1.45 10.61
C PHE A 133 3.47 1.19 9.59
N GLY A 134 3.83 0.63 8.44
CA GLY A 134 2.93 0.37 7.32
C GLY A 134 2.88 1.49 6.29
N ASP A 135 3.48 2.65 6.56
CA ASP A 135 3.54 3.73 5.58
C ASP A 135 4.53 3.40 4.46
N ILE A 136 4.09 3.68 3.24
CA ILE A 136 4.92 3.72 2.05
C ILE A 136 4.85 5.12 1.45
N SER A 137 6.00 5.74 1.22
CA SER A 137 6.05 7.07 0.65
C SER A 137 5.71 7.07 -0.84
N ASP A 138 5.41 8.25 -1.37
CA ASP A 138 5.51 8.50 -2.80
C ASP A 138 6.97 8.39 -3.27
N TYR A 139 7.17 8.27 -4.58
CA TYR A 139 8.50 8.34 -5.16
C TYR A 139 9.09 9.76 -5.07
N ALA A 140 10.31 9.85 -4.59
CA ALA A 140 11.15 11.04 -4.66
C ALA A 140 12.14 10.91 -5.83
N GLU A 141 12.22 11.95 -6.67
CA GLU A 141 13.19 12.02 -7.75
C GLU A 141 14.55 12.50 -7.25
N VAL A 142 15.60 11.78 -7.62
CA VAL A 142 16.99 12.06 -7.22
C VAL A 142 17.94 11.83 -8.39
N PRO A 143 19.09 12.54 -8.43
CA PRO A 143 20.17 12.18 -9.33
C PRO A 143 20.66 10.74 -9.12
N PRO A 144 21.21 10.08 -10.15
CA PRO A 144 21.90 8.81 -9.96
C PRO A 144 23.22 9.03 -9.21
N GLY A 145 23.61 8.07 -8.39
CA GLY A 145 24.84 8.14 -7.61
C GLY A 145 24.82 7.25 -6.37
N THR A 146 25.88 7.36 -5.58
CA THR A 146 26.01 6.67 -4.29
C THR A 146 25.60 7.61 -3.18
N TYR A 147 24.69 7.15 -2.33
CA TYR A 147 24.13 7.92 -1.22
C TYR A 147 24.47 7.27 0.12
N ALA A 148 24.84 8.08 1.10
CA ALA A 148 24.77 7.67 2.49
C ALA A 148 23.36 7.98 3.02
N VAL A 149 22.74 6.99 3.64
CA VAL A 149 21.37 7.08 4.15
C VAL A 149 21.38 6.74 5.63
N LYS A 150 20.72 7.55 6.45
CA LYS A 150 20.39 7.19 7.82
C LYS A 150 18.90 7.38 8.05
N VAL A 151 18.31 6.49 8.83
CA VAL A 151 16.91 6.59 9.24
C VAL A 151 16.90 6.76 10.75
N CYS A 152 16.28 7.84 11.21
CA CYS A 152 16.27 8.20 12.62
C CYS A 152 14.84 8.35 13.13
N ALA A 153 14.65 8.19 14.44
CA ALA A 153 13.37 8.45 15.08
C ALA A 153 12.96 9.92 14.88
N SER A 154 11.70 10.16 14.57
CA SER A 154 11.19 11.52 14.28
C SER A 154 11.15 12.41 15.52
N ASP A 155 10.94 11.81 16.70
CA ASP A 155 10.90 12.48 17.99
C ASP A 155 12.29 12.69 18.61
N ASP A 156 13.26 11.83 18.28
CA ASP A 156 14.66 11.95 18.67
C ASP A 156 15.61 11.64 17.49
N PRO A 157 16.07 12.67 16.73
CA PRO A 157 16.95 12.47 15.59
C PRO A 157 18.39 12.07 15.97
N SER A 158 18.69 11.88 17.26
CA SER A 158 19.95 11.28 17.72
C SER A 158 19.91 9.75 17.72
N VAL A 159 18.73 9.15 17.63
CA VAL A 159 18.53 7.69 17.57
C VAL A 159 18.33 7.27 16.11
N CYS A 160 19.39 6.77 15.48
CA CYS A 160 19.39 6.34 14.09
C CYS A 160 19.69 4.84 13.98
N PRO A 161 18.68 3.96 14.05
CA PRO A 161 18.90 2.51 14.02
C PRO A 161 19.36 1.98 12.66
N ILE A 162 19.17 2.75 11.58
CA ILE A 162 19.66 2.41 10.24
C ILE A 162 20.71 3.42 9.82
N GLU A 163 21.89 2.92 9.44
CA GLU A 163 22.96 3.69 8.80
C GLU A 163 23.56 2.89 7.63
N VAL A 164 23.22 3.29 6.41
CA VAL A 164 23.73 2.72 5.16
C VAL A 164 24.78 3.67 4.59
N GLY A 165 26.04 3.27 4.63
CA GLY A 165 27.14 4.13 4.18
C GLY A 165 27.22 4.31 2.66
N ALA A 166 26.63 3.41 1.88
CA ALA A 166 26.60 3.47 0.42
C ALA A 166 25.37 2.73 -0.13
N LEU A 167 24.45 3.48 -0.72
CA LEU A 167 23.32 3.02 -1.51
C LEU A 167 23.48 3.53 -2.94
N ASP A 168 23.69 2.63 -3.89
CA ASP A 168 23.88 2.97 -5.30
C ASP A 168 22.53 3.04 -6.02
N LEU A 169 22.22 4.21 -6.59
CA LEU A 169 21.04 4.45 -7.41
C LEU A 169 21.46 4.67 -8.87
N ALA A 170 20.97 3.79 -9.76
CA ALA A 170 21.22 3.89 -11.19
C ALA A 170 20.23 4.87 -11.85
N ALA A 171 20.67 5.49 -12.94
CA ALA A 171 19.81 6.31 -13.78
C ALA A 171 18.64 5.49 -14.34
N ASP A 172 17.53 6.16 -14.61
CA ASP A 172 16.32 5.62 -15.24
C ASP A 172 15.72 4.42 -14.48
N THR A 173 15.97 4.34 -13.16
CA THR A 173 15.56 3.21 -12.31
C THR A 173 14.69 3.67 -11.15
N LYS A 174 13.65 2.90 -10.83
CA LYS A 174 12.79 3.10 -9.66
C LYS A 174 13.15 2.09 -8.56
N TYR A 175 13.17 2.55 -7.31
CA TYR A 175 13.51 1.73 -6.16
C TYR A 175 12.45 1.83 -5.06
N THR A 176 12.11 0.69 -4.46
CA THR A 176 11.48 0.63 -3.14
C THR A 176 12.54 0.20 -2.13
N VAL A 177 12.80 1.03 -1.13
CA VAL A 177 13.65 0.69 0.02
C VAL A 177 12.73 0.40 1.20
N ALA A 178 12.79 -0.79 1.76
CA ALA A 178 11.94 -1.21 2.86
C ALA A 178 12.77 -1.49 4.11
N ALA A 179 12.41 -0.88 5.23
CA ALA A 179 12.84 -1.33 6.54
C ALA A 179 11.99 -2.53 6.99
N SER A 180 12.60 -3.53 7.62
CA SER A 180 11.91 -4.72 8.12
C SER A 180 12.48 -5.21 9.44
N ASP A 181 11.79 -6.17 10.07
CA ASP A 181 12.13 -6.74 11.38
C ASP A 181 11.97 -5.73 12.55
N LEU A 182 12.25 -6.16 13.77
CA LEU A 182 12.17 -5.37 15.00
C LEU A 182 13.33 -4.37 15.10
N LEU A 183 13.14 -3.28 15.85
CA LEU A 183 14.14 -2.23 16.10
C LEU A 183 15.51 -2.80 16.52
N ALA A 184 15.53 -3.88 17.30
CA ALA A 184 16.75 -4.50 17.79
C ALA A 184 17.59 -5.22 16.70
N SER A 185 16.96 -5.57 15.57
CA SER A 185 17.55 -6.35 14.48
C SER A 185 17.17 -5.78 13.11
N ILE A 186 16.87 -4.48 13.04
CA ILE A 186 16.28 -3.85 11.85
C ILE A 186 17.13 -4.13 10.60
N ASP A 187 16.45 -4.47 9.51
CA ASP A 187 17.07 -4.79 8.24
C ASP A 187 16.56 -3.85 7.13
N VAL A 188 17.37 -3.67 6.09
CA VAL A 188 17.04 -2.79 4.96
C VAL A 188 17.11 -3.59 3.66
N ASN A 189 15.96 -3.67 3.00
CA ASN A 189 15.80 -4.40 1.75
C ASN A 189 15.54 -3.43 0.60
N VAL A 190 16.29 -3.56 -0.49
CA VAL A 190 16.19 -2.68 -1.66
C VAL A 190 15.68 -3.48 -2.85
N PHE A 191 14.59 -3.00 -3.46
CA PHE A 191 13.95 -3.62 -4.61
C PHE A 191 13.93 -2.66 -5.79
N VAL A 192 14.25 -3.17 -6.97
CA VAL A 192 14.05 -2.45 -8.24
C VAL A 192 12.60 -2.65 -8.69
N ASP A 193 11.94 -1.56 -9.05
CA ASP A 193 10.56 -1.55 -9.52
C ASP A 193 10.50 -1.36 -11.03
N ASP A 194 10.47 -2.47 -11.74
CA ASP A 194 10.45 -2.54 -13.22
C ASP A 194 9.33 -3.48 -13.71
N PRO A 195 8.06 -3.08 -13.60
CA PRO A 195 6.94 -3.88 -14.10
C PRO A 195 6.82 -3.80 -15.63
N ASP A 196 6.56 -4.94 -16.28
CA ASP A 196 6.23 -4.98 -17.71
C ASP A 196 4.71 -4.88 -17.93
N LEU A 197 4.23 -3.67 -18.23
CA LEU A 197 2.79 -3.41 -18.40
C LEU A 197 2.23 -3.85 -19.75
N GLY A 198 3.01 -4.54 -20.60
CA GLY A 198 2.73 -4.77 -22.03
C GLY A 198 1.41 -5.45 -22.42
N GLU A 199 0.51 -5.74 -21.48
CA GLU A 199 -0.81 -6.34 -21.69
C GLU A 199 -1.92 -5.45 -21.10
N GLU A 200 -2.66 -4.74 -21.97
CA GLU A 200 -3.67 -3.74 -21.57
C GLU A 200 -4.86 -4.31 -20.77
N GLU A 201 -5.04 -5.63 -20.71
CA GLU A 201 -6.12 -6.30 -19.97
C GLU A 201 -5.68 -6.85 -18.60
N ASN A 202 -4.37 -6.84 -18.33
CA ASN A 202 -3.80 -7.46 -17.14
C ASN A 202 -3.19 -6.40 -16.21
N ALA A 203 -3.15 -6.74 -14.92
CA ALA A 203 -2.34 -6.07 -13.91
C ALA A 203 -1.01 -6.81 -13.74
N GLN A 204 0.04 -6.08 -13.37
CA GLN A 204 1.31 -6.66 -12.94
C GLN A 204 1.34 -6.72 -11.42
N VAL A 205 1.71 -7.85 -10.83
CA VAL A 205 1.74 -8.00 -9.37
C VAL A 205 3.08 -8.57 -8.93
N ARG A 206 3.65 -7.96 -7.89
CA ARG A 206 4.75 -8.51 -7.11
C ARG A 206 4.32 -8.66 -5.66
N VAL A 207 4.66 -9.79 -5.05
CA VAL A 207 4.53 -10.00 -3.60
C VAL A 207 5.92 -10.03 -2.99
N VAL A 208 6.12 -9.38 -1.87
CA VAL A 208 7.39 -9.33 -1.12
C VAL A 208 7.11 -9.75 0.31
N HIS A 209 7.92 -10.68 0.82
CA HIS A 209 7.83 -11.12 2.19
C HIS A 209 8.89 -10.45 3.05
N LEU A 210 8.48 -9.60 3.98
CA LEU A 210 9.34 -8.74 4.82
C LEU A 210 9.11 -8.98 6.32
N SER A 211 8.59 -10.15 6.71
CA SER A 211 8.48 -10.56 8.10
C SER A 211 9.49 -11.65 8.44
N ALA A 212 10.56 -11.29 9.16
CA ALA A 212 11.73 -12.13 9.40
C ALA A 212 11.47 -13.34 10.33
N ASP A 213 10.47 -13.24 11.20
CA ASP A 213 10.13 -14.26 12.21
C ASP A 213 8.96 -15.16 11.78
N THR A 214 8.43 -14.98 10.56
CA THR A 214 7.40 -15.85 9.99
C THR A 214 8.02 -16.96 9.12
N PRO A 215 7.38 -18.12 9.02
CA PRO A 215 7.78 -19.16 8.07
C PRO A 215 7.57 -18.70 6.61
N ALA A 216 7.99 -19.53 5.66
CA ALA A 216 7.62 -19.35 4.27
C ALA A 216 6.10 -19.31 4.10
N VAL A 217 5.61 -18.45 3.20
CA VAL A 217 4.18 -18.21 2.99
C VAL A 217 3.72 -18.56 1.59
N ASP A 218 2.46 -18.96 1.48
CA ASP A 218 1.73 -19.12 0.23
C ASP A 218 0.66 -18.03 0.12
N VAL A 219 0.41 -17.52 -1.08
CA VAL A 219 -0.74 -16.66 -1.37
C VAL A 219 -1.83 -17.51 -2.02
N LEU A 220 -2.94 -17.63 -1.31
CA LEU A 220 -4.05 -18.51 -1.67
C LEU A 220 -5.32 -17.68 -1.90
N THR A 221 -6.20 -18.19 -2.75
CA THR A 221 -7.60 -17.72 -2.79
C THR A 221 -8.33 -18.10 -1.51
N GLN A 222 -9.50 -17.50 -1.24
CA GLN A 222 -10.34 -17.93 -0.11
C GLN A 222 -10.69 -19.42 -0.13
N ALA A 223 -10.86 -19.99 -1.33
CA ALA A 223 -11.11 -21.41 -1.53
C ALA A 223 -9.90 -22.31 -1.18
N GLY A 224 -8.70 -21.72 -1.01
CA GLY A 224 -7.45 -22.41 -0.69
C GLY A 224 -6.59 -22.78 -1.90
N ASP A 225 -6.98 -22.36 -3.11
CA ASP A 225 -6.19 -22.59 -4.32
C ASP A 225 -5.04 -21.59 -4.42
N SER A 226 -3.83 -22.06 -4.77
CA SER A 226 -2.67 -21.19 -5.02
C SER A 226 -2.83 -20.36 -6.29
N ILE A 227 -2.31 -19.13 -6.25
CA ILE A 227 -2.21 -18.23 -7.41
C ILE A 227 -0.79 -18.19 -8.03
N GLY A 228 0.06 -19.15 -7.69
CA GLY A 228 1.44 -19.25 -8.20
C GLY A 228 2.49 -18.49 -7.38
N ILE A 229 2.15 -18.15 -6.14
CA ILE A 229 3.07 -17.58 -5.14
C ILE A 229 3.12 -18.56 -3.96
N ASP A 230 4.02 -19.53 -4.04
CA ASP A 230 4.15 -20.61 -3.05
C ASP A 230 5.54 -20.58 -2.42
N GLY A 231 5.61 -20.85 -1.12
CA GLY A 231 6.86 -21.01 -0.37
C GLY A 231 7.73 -19.75 -0.35
N LEU A 232 7.12 -18.56 -0.43
CA LEU A 232 7.84 -17.29 -0.43
C LEU A 232 8.50 -17.09 0.94
N THR A 233 9.83 -17.02 0.96
CA THR A 233 10.65 -16.85 2.17
C THR A 233 11.06 -15.39 2.37
N TYR A 234 11.24 -14.96 3.62
CA TYR A 234 11.90 -13.69 3.94
C TYR A 234 13.36 -13.67 3.46
N PRO A 235 13.90 -12.54 2.97
CA PRO A 235 13.25 -11.29 2.57
C PRO A 235 12.95 -11.24 1.05
N ASN A 236 12.53 -12.35 0.46
CA ASN A 236 12.42 -12.50 -0.99
C ASN A 236 11.11 -11.92 -1.54
N ARG A 237 11.07 -11.84 -2.87
CA ARG A 237 9.88 -11.45 -3.64
C ARG A 237 9.47 -12.59 -4.56
N ALA A 238 8.19 -12.64 -4.90
CA ALA A 238 7.65 -13.52 -5.92
C ALA A 238 6.82 -12.74 -6.96
N PRO A 239 6.91 -13.13 -8.24
CA PRO A 239 7.87 -14.10 -8.78
C PRO A 239 9.32 -13.56 -8.75
N ASP A 240 10.32 -14.45 -8.83
CA ASP A 240 11.74 -14.06 -8.92
C ASP A 240 12.05 -13.19 -10.14
N SER A 241 11.22 -13.29 -11.19
CA SER A 241 11.28 -12.43 -12.38
C SER A 241 10.92 -10.96 -12.10
N GLY A 242 10.39 -10.64 -10.92
CA GLY A 242 9.99 -9.28 -10.55
C GLY A 242 8.48 -9.17 -10.40
N TYR A 243 7.75 -9.30 -11.51
CA TYR A 243 6.28 -9.19 -11.56
C TYR A 243 5.68 -10.36 -12.33
N ALA A 244 4.44 -10.71 -11.99
CA ALA A 244 3.60 -11.66 -12.70
C ALA A 244 2.34 -10.96 -13.25
N SER A 245 1.88 -11.41 -14.41
CA SER A 245 0.68 -10.92 -15.08
C SER A 245 -0.57 -11.61 -14.52
N PHE A 246 -1.55 -10.83 -14.08
CA PHE A 246 -2.85 -11.30 -13.61
C PHE A 246 -3.97 -10.57 -14.35
N PRO A 247 -5.05 -11.26 -14.75
CA PRO A 247 -6.24 -10.59 -15.28
C PRO A 247 -6.73 -9.48 -14.36
N ALA A 248 -7.15 -8.35 -14.93
CA ALA A 248 -7.83 -7.33 -14.15
C ALA A 248 -9.12 -7.90 -13.53
N GLY A 249 -9.38 -7.58 -12.28
CA GLY A 249 -10.50 -8.16 -11.54
C GLY A 249 -10.35 -8.05 -10.03
N SER A 250 -11.33 -8.60 -9.32
CA SER A 250 -11.35 -8.63 -7.86
C SER A 250 -10.85 -9.99 -7.36
N TYR A 251 -9.90 -9.96 -6.44
CA TYR A 251 -9.21 -11.12 -5.90
C TYR A 251 -9.39 -11.17 -4.38
N ASP A 252 -10.09 -12.19 -3.91
CA ASP A 252 -10.24 -12.46 -2.47
C ASP A 252 -9.16 -13.47 -2.05
N LEU A 253 -8.09 -12.94 -1.46
CA LEU A 253 -6.84 -13.65 -1.20
C LEU A 253 -6.52 -13.65 0.29
N LYS A 254 -5.79 -14.66 0.71
CA LYS A 254 -5.22 -14.81 2.05
C LYS A 254 -3.78 -15.28 1.95
N VAL A 255 -2.96 -14.89 2.92
CA VAL A 255 -1.57 -15.32 3.05
C VAL A 255 -1.51 -16.33 4.19
N CYS A 256 -1.04 -17.53 3.89
CA CYS A 256 -0.97 -18.63 4.84
C CYS A 256 0.45 -19.17 4.98
N ALA A 257 0.73 -19.80 6.11
CA ALA A 257 1.98 -20.53 6.29
C ALA A 257 2.06 -21.68 5.27
N SER A 258 3.17 -21.78 4.53
CA SER A 258 3.36 -22.80 3.49
C SER A 258 3.37 -24.23 4.08
N SER A 259 3.75 -24.36 5.34
CA SER A 259 3.69 -25.64 6.07
C SER A 259 2.29 -26.02 6.57
N ASP A 260 1.37 -25.07 6.66
CA ASP A 260 0.01 -25.25 7.18
C ASP A 260 -0.96 -24.20 6.63
N SER A 261 -1.71 -24.59 5.59
CA SER A 261 -2.69 -23.71 4.92
C SER A 261 -3.94 -23.41 5.76
N THR A 262 -4.02 -23.89 7.01
CA THR A 262 -5.04 -23.47 7.98
C THR A 262 -4.62 -22.24 8.79
N LEU A 263 -3.33 -21.89 8.79
CA LEU A 263 -2.78 -20.72 9.47
C LEU A 263 -2.61 -19.57 8.48
N CYS A 264 -3.61 -18.70 8.40
CA CYS A 264 -3.64 -17.58 7.46
C CYS A 264 -3.71 -16.24 8.21
N PRO A 265 -2.58 -15.72 8.73
CA PRO A 265 -2.58 -14.53 9.57
C PRO A 265 -2.87 -13.22 8.82
N ILE A 266 -2.76 -13.21 7.47
CA ILE A 266 -3.14 -12.06 6.66
C ILE A 266 -4.34 -12.45 5.78
N ASP A 267 -5.47 -11.80 6.03
CA ASP A 267 -6.73 -12.00 5.31
C ASP A 267 -7.38 -10.63 5.02
N PRO A 268 -6.86 -9.89 4.01
CA PRO A 268 -7.36 -8.57 3.68
C PRO A 268 -8.74 -8.65 3.01
N ALA A 269 -9.40 -7.49 2.88
CA ALA A 269 -10.54 -7.38 1.99
C ALA A 269 -10.12 -7.67 0.52
N ALA A 270 -11.12 -7.98 -0.32
CA ALA A 270 -10.90 -8.24 -1.73
C ALA A 270 -10.05 -7.14 -2.40
N LEU A 271 -9.01 -7.56 -3.10
CA LEU A 271 -8.07 -6.71 -3.82
C LEU A 271 -8.55 -6.52 -5.25
N ASP A 272 -8.83 -5.27 -5.62
CA ASP A 272 -9.21 -4.92 -6.99
C ASP A 272 -7.97 -4.55 -7.81
N LEU A 273 -7.64 -5.41 -8.78
CA LEU A 273 -6.55 -5.20 -9.73
C LEU A 273 -7.08 -4.51 -10.99
N ALA A 274 -6.62 -3.29 -11.24
CA ALA A 274 -6.92 -2.56 -12.47
C ALA A 274 -5.99 -2.97 -13.62
N ALA A 275 -6.54 -3.05 -14.82
CA ALA A 275 -5.76 -3.34 -16.02
C ALA A 275 -4.73 -2.23 -16.29
N GLY A 276 -3.57 -2.61 -16.82
CA GLY A 276 -2.46 -1.68 -17.09
C GLY A 276 -1.84 -1.05 -15.84
N THR A 277 -2.10 -1.63 -14.66
CA THR A 277 -1.55 -1.14 -13.38
C THR A 277 -0.60 -2.18 -12.79
N ALA A 278 0.51 -1.73 -12.24
CA ALA A 278 1.42 -2.56 -11.47
C ALA A 278 1.17 -2.38 -9.96
N TYR A 279 1.15 -3.47 -9.21
CA TYR A 279 0.95 -3.50 -7.77
C TYR A 279 2.13 -4.19 -7.09
N SER A 280 2.60 -3.60 -5.99
CA SER A 280 3.52 -4.25 -5.06
C SER A 280 2.77 -4.52 -3.75
N VAL A 281 2.83 -5.77 -3.30
CA VAL A 281 2.25 -6.22 -2.03
C VAL A 281 3.39 -6.60 -1.10
N PHE A 282 3.46 -5.96 0.06
CA PHE A 282 4.50 -6.21 1.06
C PHE A 282 3.87 -6.80 2.31
N ALA A 283 4.18 -8.05 2.62
CA ALA A 283 3.85 -8.64 3.92
C ALA A 283 4.89 -8.18 4.94
N ILE A 284 4.49 -7.34 5.89
CA ILE A 284 5.38 -6.70 6.87
C ILE A 284 4.96 -7.04 8.31
N GLY A 285 5.85 -6.77 9.25
CA GLY A 285 5.61 -6.92 10.67
C GLY A 285 6.22 -8.19 11.25
N SER A 286 5.69 -8.63 12.38
CA SER A 286 6.24 -9.76 13.15
C SER A 286 5.14 -10.46 13.96
N LEU A 287 5.30 -11.78 14.14
CA LEU A 287 4.45 -12.62 15.01
C LEU A 287 4.73 -12.36 16.49
N GLU A 288 5.98 -12.04 16.83
CA GLU A 288 6.43 -11.82 18.20
C GLU A 288 6.33 -10.34 18.66
N ALA A 289 5.96 -9.43 17.75
CA ALA A 289 5.88 -7.99 18.04
C ALA A 289 4.76 -7.67 19.05
N THR A 290 5.16 -7.32 20.28
CA THR A 290 4.25 -6.70 21.26
C THR A 290 4.29 -5.18 21.11
N LEU A 291 3.12 -4.54 21.05
CA LEU A 291 3.04 -3.07 21.00
C LEU A 291 3.54 -2.50 22.34
N THR A 292 4.80 -2.09 22.39
CA THR A 292 5.22 -1.14 23.43
C THR A 292 4.72 0.23 22.96
N PRO A 293 3.77 0.87 23.67
CA PRO A 293 3.41 2.24 23.33
C PRO A 293 4.68 3.10 23.43
N PRO A 294 4.84 4.13 22.58
CA PRO A 294 5.93 5.08 22.75
C PRO A 294 5.89 5.59 24.21
N PRO A 295 7.06 5.79 24.85
CA PRO A 295 7.09 6.25 26.23
C PRO A 295 6.24 7.52 26.31
N THR A 296 5.10 7.44 26.98
CA THR A 296 4.31 8.62 27.26
C THR A 296 5.17 9.44 28.20
N THR A 297 5.78 10.50 27.68
CA THR A 297 6.37 11.53 28.54
C THR A 297 5.20 12.15 29.28
N THR A 298 4.83 11.59 30.43
CA THR A 298 4.13 12.34 31.44
C THR A 298 5.06 13.48 31.77
N ILE A 299 4.77 14.66 31.22
CA ILE A 299 5.24 15.90 31.83
C ILE A 299 4.58 15.87 33.20
N ASP A 300 5.31 15.38 34.20
CA ASP A 300 5.01 15.74 35.58
C ASP A 300 4.97 17.25 35.58
N GLU A 301 3.78 17.83 35.80
CA GLU A 301 3.69 19.22 36.19
C GLU A 301 4.76 19.45 37.26
N PRO A 302 5.62 20.48 37.15
CA PRO A 302 6.57 20.76 38.20
C PRO A 302 5.77 20.95 39.48
N GLY A 303 5.99 20.04 40.44
CA GLY A 303 5.32 20.03 41.72
C GLY A 303 5.38 21.42 42.33
N ALA A 304 4.20 21.99 42.58
CA ALA A 304 4.08 23.19 43.38
C ALA A 304 4.72 22.94 44.74
N ASP A 305 5.90 23.51 44.94
CA ASP A 305 6.54 23.64 46.23
C ASP A 305 5.70 24.60 47.08
N SER A 306 4.95 24.01 48.01
CA SER A 306 4.32 24.73 49.09
C SER A 306 5.39 25.32 50.01
N SER A 307 5.86 26.53 49.70
CA SER A 307 6.30 27.47 50.73
C SER A 307 5.05 28.07 51.39
N SER A 308 5.00 27.99 52.71
CA SER A 308 4.00 28.66 53.53
C SER A 308 4.07 30.17 53.23
N ASN A 309 2.95 30.88 53.07
CA ASN A 309 2.04 31.20 54.16
C ASN A 309 0.80 31.99 53.67
N ALA A 310 -0.35 31.61 54.21
CA ALA A 310 -1.58 32.40 54.27
C ALA A 310 -2.29 32.75 52.94
N TRP A 311 -3.60 32.92 53.09
CA TRP A 311 -4.59 33.43 52.14
C TRP A 311 -5.16 32.42 51.13
N SER A 312 -6.31 31.87 51.54
CA SER A 312 -7.54 31.80 50.75
C SER A 312 -7.95 30.42 50.24
N THR A 313 -8.69 29.73 51.10
CA THR A 313 -9.69 28.71 50.75
C THR A 313 -10.77 29.29 49.83
N ALA A 314 -10.95 28.73 48.64
CA ALA A 314 -12.25 28.70 47.94
C ALA A 314 -12.20 27.63 46.82
N LEU A 315 -12.78 26.46 47.10
CA LEU A 315 -13.99 25.93 46.45
C LEU A 315 -13.74 25.15 45.14
N VAL A 316 -13.75 23.82 45.28
CA VAL A 316 -14.34 22.94 44.27
C VAL A 316 -15.77 22.66 44.74
N LEU A 317 -16.76 22.81 43.85
CA LEU A 317 -17.81 21.82 43.55
C LEU A 317 -18.85 22.39 42.57
N LEU A 318 -18.88 21.75 41.38
CA LEU A 318 -20.04 21.17 40.69
C LEU A 318 -21.39 21.93 40.68
N ALA A 319 -21.91 22.27 39.49
CA ALA A 319 -23.18 21.74 38.94
C ALA A 319 -23.85 22.64 37.86
N LEU A 320 -24.17 21.99 36.73
CA LEU A 320 -25.42 22.05 35.94
C LEU A 320 -26.10 23.39 35.55
N ALA A 321 -26.42 23.41 34.25
CA ALA A 321 -27.69 23.83 33.62
C ALA A 321 -27.80 25.24 33.00
N ALA A 322 -27.87 25.21 31.66
CA ALA A 322 -28.95 25.73 30.82
C ALA A 322 -29.23 27.26 30.71
N ALA A 323 -29.13 27.69 29.45
CA ALA A 323 -30.13 28.46 28.69
C ALA A 323 -30.35 29.96 28.94
N GLY A 324 -30.30 30.70 27.80
CA GLY A 324 -30.93 32.02 27.59
C GLY A 324 -30.10 33.18 28.14
N LEU A 325 -30.17 34.41 27.65
CA LEU A 325 -30.95 35.05 26.61
C LEU A 325 -30.40 36.50 26.58
N VAL A 326 -30.12 37.04 25.40
CA VAL A 326 -30.24 38.47 25.01
C VAL A 326 -29.58 39.56 25.89
N GLY A 327 -28.74 40.37 25.23
CA GLY A 327 -29.00 41.81 25.21
C GLY A 327 -27.93 42.76 25.75
N GLY A 328 -27.42 43.60 24.84
CA GLY A 328 -27.25 45.04 25.08
C GLY A 328 -25.89 45.47 25.67
N LEU A 329 -24.99 46.09 24.91
CA LEU A 329 -24.99 47.50 24.43
C LEU A 329 -24.34 48.48 25.43
N ARG A 330 -23.44 49.30 24.84
CA ARG A 330 -22.95 50.65 25.22
C ARG A 330 -21.53 50.69 25.84
N LEU A 331 -20.50 51.13 25.11
CA LEU A 331 -20.17 52.50 24.65
C LEU A 331 -20.18 53.56 25.75
N ALA A 332 -18.97 53.97 26.18
CA ALA A 332 -18.49 55.35 26.39
C ALA A 332 -17.15 55.23 27.14
N GLY A 333 -16.01 55.80 26.75
CA GLY A 333 -15.80 57.02 25.98
C GLY A 333 -15.51 58.19 26.92
N ARG A 334 -14.22 58.50 27.13
CA ARG A 334 -13.59 59.82 27.43
C ARG A 334 -12.27 59.57 28.18
N ARG A 335 -11.09 59.84 27.60
CA ARG A 335 -10.49 61.16 27.27
C ARG A 335 -10.40 62.05 28.51
N VAL A 336 -9.17 62.34 28.96
CA VAL A 336 -8.53 63.67 28.90
C VAL A 336 -7.17 63.61 29.62
N GLU A 337 -6.19 64.20 28.94
CA GLU A 337 -4.81 64.47 29.36
C GLU A 337 -4.65 65.44 30.54
N SER A 338 -3.39 65.54 30.96
CA SER A 338 -2.69 66.66 31.61
C SER A 338 -2.54 66.57 33.13
N ARG A 339 -1.32 66.33 33.60
CA ARG A 339 -0.23 67.32 33.64
C ARG A 339 1.12 66.65 33.65
#